data_AF-A0A6I5NLH5-F1
#
_entry.id   AF-A0A6I5NLH5-F1
#
_cell.length_a   1.000
_cell.length_b   1.000
_cell.length_c   1.000
_cell.angle_alpha   90.00
_cell.angle_beta   90.00
_cell.angle_gamma   90.00
#
_symmetry.space_group_name_H-M   'P 1'
#
loop_
_entity.id
_entity.type
_entity.pdbx_description
1 polymer ?
#
loop_
_entity_poly.entity_id
_entity_poly.type
_entity_poly.pdbx_seq_one_letter_code
_entity_poly.pdbx_strand_id
1 'polypeptide(L)'
;MPSDFQVSFLSDSELQAAHRSQYQNMPAAAAMGVVELQAWKARVAGFQATVTETPAAVQGSLFEPESASAADAIAPFQLPQQNTEFWRWRAADVGTAALYFVIDYQTMLLLYVGETVKSNQRWKGVHDCKRYLLNYRQIHYQLDLESQLGIAFWAQAPTERRARQQLESALIRKWRSPFNKENWAFWQTPFVGESL
;
A
#
# COMPACT_ATOMS: atom_id res chain seq x y z
N MET A 1 -39.75 -3.74 18.48
CA MET A 1 -38.53 -4.55 18.63
C MET A 1 -37.35 -3.60 18.49
N PRO A 2 -36.65 -3.21 19.56
CA PRO A 2 -35.44 -2.41 19.42
C PRO A 2 -34.27 -3.34 19.03
N SER A 3 -33.52 -2.91 18.03
CA SER A 3 -32.31 -3.55 17.52
C SER A 3 -31.20 -3.51 18.57
N ASP A 4 -30.64 -4.67 18.90
CA ASP A 4 -29.46 -4.81 19.76
C ASP A 4 -28.28 -4.07 19.12
N PHE A 5 -27.94 -2.92 19.70
CA PHE A 5 -26.71 -2.20 19.41
C PHE A 5 -25.57 -2.97 20.10
N GLN A 6 -24.85 -3.79 19.34
CA GLN A 6 -23.67 -4.48 19.87
C GLN A 6 -22.54 -3.46 20.02
N VAL A 7 -22.45 -2.87 21.22
CA VAL A 7 -21.36 -1.98 21.61
C VAL A 7 -20.09 -2.83 21.71
N SER A 8 -19.11 -2.55 20.87
CA SER A 8 -17.78 -3.16 21.01
C SER A 8 -17.15 -2.64 22.30
N PHE A 9 -16.84 -3.54 23.24
CA PHE A 9 -16.31 -3.23 24.57
C PHE A 9 -14.81 -2.88 24.59
N LEU A 10 -14.16 -2.87 23.43
CA LEU A 10 -12.73 -2.62 23.32
C LEU A 10 -12.50 -1.14 22.99
N SER A 11 -11.62 -0.48 23.75
CA SER A 11 -11.11 0.83 23.38
C SER A 11 -10.36 0.77 22.05
N ASP A 12 -10.26 1.90 21.33
CA ASP A 12 -9.48 1.99 20.09
C ASP A 12 -8.03 1.51 20.26
N SER A 13 -7.44 1.74 21.44
CA SER A 13 -6.11 1.23 21.78
C SER A 13 -6.08 -0.29 21.92
N GLU A 14 -7.11 -0.92 22.47
CA GLU A 14 -7.19 -2.37 22.62
C GLU A 14 -7.52 -3.05 21.30
N LEU A 15 -8.34 -2.44 20.45
CA LEU A 15 -8.55 -2.88 19.06
C LEU A 15 -7.25 -2.82 18.26
N GLN A 16 -6.50 -1.71 18.38
CA GLN A 16 -5.18 -1.59 17.74
C GLN A 16 -4.16 -2.58 18.29
N ALA A 17 -4.17 -2.84 19.61
CA ALA A 17 -3.29 -3.82 20.23
C ALA A 17 -3.64 -5.24 19.78
N ALA A 18 -4.92 -5.62 19.82
CA ALA A 18 -5.41 -6.92 19.34
C ALA A 18 -5.10 -7.13 17.85
N HIS A 19 -5.29 -6.10 17.01
CA HIS A 19 -4.85 -6.14 15.62
C HIS A 19 -3.33 -6.36 15.52
N ARG A 20 -2.50 -5.60 16.26
CA ARG A 20 -1.04 -5.77 16.24
C ARG A 20 -0.63 -7.19 16.66
N SER A 21 -1.23 -7.75 17.70
CA SER A 21 -0.96 -9.11 18.18
C SER A 21 -1.36 -10.19 17.17
N GLN A 22 -2.46 -10.00 16.43
CA GLN A 22 -2.89 -10.93 15.38
C GLN A 22 -1.88 -11.02 14.23
N TYR A 23 -1.22 -9.91 13.87
CA TYR A 23 -0.25 -9.90 12.77
C TYR A 23 1.20 -10.14 13.22
N GLN A 24 1.52 -9.94 14.50
CA GLN A 24 2.79 -10.37 15.09
C GLN A 24 2.93 -11.90 15.10
N ASN A 25 1.81 -12.62 15.25
CA ASN A 25 1.77 -14.08 15.23
C ASN A 25 1.58 -14.67 13.84
N MET A 26 1.59 -13.85 12.78
CA MET A 26 1.47 -14.34 11.41
C MET A 26 2.80 -15.00 11.03
N PRO A 27 2.80 -16.27 10.57
CA PRO A 27 4.05 -16.97 10.25
C PRO A 27 4.86 -16.16 9.23
N ALA A 28 6.16 -16.08 9.48
CA ALA A 28 7.09 -15.40 8.58
C ALA A 28 6.94 -15.96 7.15
N ALA A 29 7.23 -15.13 6.15
CA ALA A 29 7.15 -15.46 4.71
C ALA A 29 7.91 -16.74 4.29
N ALA A 30 8.71 -17.34 5.18
CA ALA A 30 9.59 -18.48 4.97
C ALA A 30 8.90 -19.80 4.55
N ALA A 31 7.56 -19.89 4.56
CA ALA A 31 6.86 -21.11 4.15
C ALA A 31 6.28 -21.08 2.73
N MET A 32 6.33 -19.94 2.03
CA MET A 32 5.62 -19.80 0.75
C MET A 32 6.45 -20.34 -0.43
N GLY A 33 5.87 -21.26 -1.19
CA GLY A 33 6.48 -21.83 -2.40
C GLY A 33 6.29 -20.96 -3.66
N VAL A 34 6.97 -21.31 -4.76
CA VAL A 34 6.86 -20.61 -6.06
C VAL A 34 5.40 -20.50 -6.53
N VAL A 35 4.66 -21.61 -6.49
CA VAL A 35 3.27 -21.68 -6.95
C VAL A 35 2.38 -20.75 -6.13
N GLU A 36 2.55 -20.75 -4.80
CA GLU A 36 1.76 -19.92 -3.89
C GLU A 36 2.06 -18.43 -4.08
N LEU A 37 3.33 -18.06 -4.25
CA LEU A 37 3.73 -16.68 -4.51
C LEU A 37 3.19 -16.19 -5.85
N GLN A 38 3.30 -16.99 -6.91
CA GLN A 38 2.76 -16.65 -8.23
C GLN A 38 1.23 -16.52 -8.19
N ALA A 39 0.54 -17.44 -7.53
CA ALA A 39 -0.91 -17.38 -7.35
C ALA A 39 -1.32 -16.11 -6.56
N TRP A 40 -0.57 -15.76 -5.51
CA TRP A 40 -0.79 -14.52 -4.78
C TRP A 40 -0.60 -13.29 -5.68
N LYS A 41 0.51 -13.21 -6.43
CA LYS A 41 0.78 -12.10 -7.37
C LYS A 41 -0.33 -11.99 -8.43
N ALA A 42 -0.79 -13.11 -8.98
CA ALA A 42 -1.85 -13.14 -9.99
C ALA A 42 -3.18 -12.61 -9.45
N ARG A 43 -3.56 -12.92 -8.20
CA ARG A 43 -4.77 -12.36 -7.59
C ARG A 43 -4.69 -10.85 -7.41
N VAL A 44 -3.54 -10.34 -6.95
CA VAL A 44 -3.33 -8.89 -6.80
C VAL A 44 -3.35 -8.21 -8.16
N ALA A 45 -2.62 -8.75 -9.15
CA ALA A 45 -2.57 -8.22 -10.51
C ALA A 45 -3.96 -8.20 -11.16
N GLY A 46 -4.72 -9.29 -11.03
CA GLY A 46 -6.07 -9.39 -11.57
C GLY A 46 -7.00 -8.30 -11.03
N PHE A 47 -6.93 -8.00 -9.73
CA PHE A 47 -7.69 -6.88 -9.17
C PHE A 47 -7.16 -5.52 -9.65
N GLN A 48 -5.85 -5.30 -9.67
CA GLN A 48 -5.29 -4.00 -10.07
C GLN A 48 -5.49 -3.70 -11.56
N ALA A 49 -5.62 -4.74 -12.40
CA ALA A 49 -6.02 -4.61 -13.79
C ALA A 49 -7.45 -4.03 -13.90
N THR A 50 -8.41 -4.53 -13.12
CA THR A 50 -9.79 -3.99 -13.17
C THR A 50 -9.85 -2.53 -12.73
N VAL A 51 -8.99 -2.09 -11.81
CA VAL A 51 -8.86 -0.68 -11.39
C VAL A 51 -8.38 0.22 -12.53
N THR A 52 -7.54 -0.33 -13.42
CA THR A 52 -6.97 0.40 -14.56
C THR A 52 -7.94 0.42 -15.75
N GLU A 53 -8.66 -0.69 -15.96
CA GLU A 53 -9.59 -0.87 -17.08
C GLU A 53 -10.96 -0.25 -16.83
N THR A 54 -11.38 -0.11 -15.58
CA THR A 54 -12.67 0.51 -15.24
C THR A 54 -12.53 2.03 -15.34
N PRO A 55 -13.12 2.70 -16.35
CA PRO A 55 -13.24 4.15 -16.31
C PRO A 55 -14.08 4.51 -15.09
N ALA A 56 -13.81 5.66 -14.47
CA ALA A 56 -14.60 6.15 -13.34
C ALA A 56 -16.09 6.03 -13.70
N ALA A 57 -16.78 5.07 -13.09
CA ALA A 57 -18.17 4.82 -13.39
C ALA A 57 -18.91 6.09 -12.96
N VAL A 58 -19.36 6.87 -13.93
CA VAL A 58 -20.31 7.95 -13.68
C VAL A 58 -21.63 7.24 -13.40
N GLN A 59 -21.76 6.69 -12.18
CA GLN A 59 -23.04 6.26 -11.68
C GLN A 59 -23.88 7.54 -11.66
N GLY A 60 -24.83 7.61 -12.60
CA GLY A 60 -25.79 8.71 -12.67
C GLY A 60 -26.62 8.70 -11.40
N SER A 61 -26.11 9.34 -10.35
CA SER A 61 -26.87 9.67 -9.17
C SER A 61 -27.93 10.68 -9.59
N LEU A 62 -29.18 10.42 -9.21
CA LEU A 62 -30.29 11.36 -9.35
C LEU A 62 -30.07 12.63 -8.49
N PHE A 63 -29.08 12.62 -7.60
CA PHE A 63 -28.66 13.72 -6.76
C PHE A 63 -27.16 13.98 -6.98
N GLU A 64 -26.88 15.02 -7.75
CA GLU A 64 -25.56 15.59 -8.09
C GLU A 64 -24.49 14.62 -8.63
N PRO A 65 -23.74 14.98 -9.68
CA PRO A 65 -22.65 14.14 -10.16
C PRO A 65 -21.59 14.03 -9.05
N GLU A 66 -21.32 12.80 -8.57
CA GLU A 66 -20.11 12.53 -7.81
C GLU A 66 -18.93 12.97 -8.69
N SER A 67 -18.24 14.03 -8.28
CA SER A 67 -17.03 14.46 -8.94
C SER A 67 -16.02 13.31 -8.93
N ALA A 68 -15.36 13.07 -10.07
CA ALA A 68 -14.31 12.07 -10.16
C ALA A 68 -13.34 12.25 -8.98
N SER A 69 -13.06 11.17 -8.23
CA SER A 69 -12.22 11.26 -7.06
C SER A 69 -10.84 11.78 -7.48
N ALA A 70 -10.22 12.64 -6.69
CA ALA A 70 -8.85 13.08 -6.97
C ALA A 70 -7.86 11.89 -7.07
N ALA A 71 -8.21 10.74 -6.49
CA ALA A 71 -7.47 9.49 -6.64
C ALA A 71 -7.54 8.91 -8.06
N ASP A 72 -8.55 9.26 -8.86
CA ASP A 72 -8.75 8.78 -10.23
C ASP A 72 -7.83 9.44 -11.24
N ALA A 73 -7.38 10.66 -10.96
CA ALA A 73 -6.43 11.38 -11.80
C ALA A 73 -4.98 10.90 -11.64
N ILE A 74 -4.68 10.09 -10.63
CA ILE A 74 -3.31 9.65 -10.33
C ILE A 74 -3.09 8.27 -10.95
N ALA A 75 -2.11 8.18 -11.85
CA ALA A 75 -1.68 6.94 -12.50
C ALA A 75 -0.29 6.50 -11.98
N PRO A 76 -0.20 5.67 -10.94
CA PRO A 76 1.08 5.33 -10.29
C PRO A 76 2.12 4.73 -11.23
N PHE A 77 1.68 3.90 -12.18
CA PHE A 77 2.55 3.21 -13.14
C PHE A 77 3.12 4.12 -14.24
N GLN A 78 2.61 5.35 -14.39
CA GLN A 78 3.10 6.34 -15.36
C GLN A 78 4.08 7.34 -14.74
N LEU A 79 4.25 7.30 -13.41
CA LEU A 79 5.16 8.19 -12.71
C LEU A 79 6.62 7.74 -12.91
N PRO A 80 7.60 8.68 -12.85
CA PRO A 80 9.00 8.32 -12.98
C PRO A 80 9.47 7.33 -11.90
N GLN A 81 9.97 6.18 -12.33
CA GLN A 81 10.56 5.16 -11.45
C GLN A 81 11.84 5.69 -10.79
N GLN A 82 11.96 5.44 -9.48
CA GLN A 82 13.14 5.73 -8.69
C GLN A 82 13.55 4.49 -7.88
N ASN A 83 14.80 4.50 -7.40
CA ASN A 83 15.32 3.45 -6.53
C ASN A 83 14.65 3.51 -5.14
N THR A 84 14.32 2.37 -4.53
CA THR A 84 13.70 2.33 -3.19
C THR A 84 14.59 2.90 -2.09
N GLU A 85 15.91 2.98 -2.31
CA GLU A 85 16.92 3.60 -1.44
C GLU A 85 17.25 5.05 -1.86
N PHE A 86 16.37 5.76 -2.57
CA PHE A 86 16.57 7.15 -3.03
C PHE A 86 17.04 8.11 -1.92
N TRP A 87 16.61 7.87 -0.68
CA TRP A 87 16.94 8.68 0.50
C TRP A 87 18.44 8.67 0.85
N ARG A 88 19.20 7.68 0.37
CA ARG A 88 20.66 7.63 0.54
C ARG A 88 21.39 8.68 -0.30
N TRP A 89 20.78 9.10 -1.41
CA TRP A 89 21.42 9.98 -2.40
C TRP A 89 20.76 11.37 -2.46
N ARG A 90 19.50 11.51 -2.03
CA ARG A 90 18.76 12.80 -2.03
C ARG A 90 18.62 13.47 -0.67
N ALA A 91 19.46 13.13 0.32
CA ALA A 91 19.33 13.54 1.72
C ALA A 91 19.17 15.06 1.99
N ALA A 92 19.49 15.93 1.02
CA ALA A 92 19.42 17.39 1.12
C ALA A 92 18.06 18.00 0.66
N ASP A 93 17.18 17.26 -0.01
CA ASP A 93 15.89 17.79 -0.43
C ASP A 93 14.99 18.03 0.80
N VAL A 94 14.69 19.30 1.10
CA VAL A 94 13.63 19.69 2.02
C VAL A 94 12.31 19.25 1.38
N GLY A 95 11.77 18.13 1.87
CA GLY A 95 10.67 17.45 1.21
C GLY A 95 9.46 18.35 0.99
N THR A 96 8.94 18.32 -0.24
CA THR A 96 7.58 18.80 -0.55
C THR A 96 6.59 17.70 -0.18
N ALA A 97 5.35 18.08 0.16
CA ALA A 97 4.28 17.11 0.36
C ALA A 97 4.14 16.22 -0.89
N ALA A 98 4.15 14.91 -0.69
CA ALA A 98 4.06 13.95 -1.77
C ALA A 98 3.29 12.70 -1.36
N LEU A 99 2.72 12.05 -2.35
CA LEU A 99 2.33 10.65 -2.27
C LEU A 99 3.42 9.81 -2.92
N TYR A 100 3.63 8.61 -2.42
CA TYR A 100 4.58 7.67 -2.99
C TYR A 100 3.99 6.28 -3.15
N PHE A 101 4.52 5.59 -4.15
CA PHE A 101 3.99 4.33 -4.65
C PHE A 101 5.15 3.35 -4.76
N VAL A 102 5.09 2.23 -4.05
CA VAL A 102 6.10 1.17 -4.18
C VAL A 102 5.56 0.12 -5.12
N ILE A 103 6.32 -0.17 -6.17
CA ILE A 103 5.89 -0.98 -7.30
C ILE A 103 6.92 -2.07 -7.57
N ASP A 104 6.48 -3.30 -7.77
CA ASP A 104 7.27 -4.32 -8.47
C ASP A 104 7.03 -4.16 -9.98
N TYR A 105 7.96 -3.51 -10.67
CA TYR A 105 7.85 -3.22 -12.10
C TYR A 105 7.98 -4.47 -12.98
N GLN A 106 8.55 -5.57 -12.45
CA GLN A 106 8.62 -6.84 -13.16
C GLN A 106 7.21 -7.40 -13.43
N THR A 107 6.29 -7.20 -12.49
CA THR A 107 4.92 -7.71 -12.57
C THR A 107 3.84 -6.64 -12.55
N MET A 108 4.26 -5.37 -12.65
CA MET A 108 3.38 -4.20 -12.59
C MET A 108 2.43 -4.22 -11.39
N LEU A 109 2.95 -4.61 -10.22
CA LEU A 109 2.18 -4.67 -8.98
C LEU A 109 2.42 -3.43 -8.12
N LEU A 110 1.36 -2.69 -7.81
CA LEU A 110 1.40 -1.63 -6.81
C LEU A 110 1.32 -2.24 -5.41
N LEU A 111 2.46 -2.35 -4.74
CA LEU A 111 2.61 -3.03 -3.46
C LEU A 111 2.19 -2.14 -2.28
N TYR A 112 2.50 -0.84 -2.33
CA TYR A 112 2.27 0.09 -1.22
C TYR A 112 1.95 1.50 -1.71
N VAL A 113 1.07 2.18 -1.00
CA VAL A 113 0.77 3.61 -1.14
C VAL A 113 1.04 4.29 0.19
N GLY A 114 1.73 5.44 0.16
CA GLY A 114 1.95 6.23 1.37
C GLY A 114 2.03 7.74 1.12
N GLU A 115 1.89 8.53 2.18
CA GLU A 115 2.14 9.97 2.18
C GLU A 115 3.43 10.38 2.89
N THR A 116 3.99 11.53 2.51
CA THR A 116 5.08 12.17 3.23
C THR A 116 5.08 13.67 3.07
N VAL A 117 5.47 14.41 4.12
CA VAL A 117 5.85 15.83 4.05
C VAL A 117 7.37 15.99 3.95
N LYS A 118 8.13 14.95 4.34
CA LYS A 118 9.59 14.94 4.33
C LYS A 118 10.06 13.58 3.82
N SER A 119 10.05 13.41 2.50
CA SER A 119 10.44 12.16 1.82
C SER A 119 11.73 11.57 2.37
N ASN A 120 12.74 12.41 2.64
CA ASN A 120 14.03 11.96 3.17
C ASN A 120 14.05 11.57 4.65
N GLN A 121 13.22 12.18 5.52
CA GLN A 121 13.23 11.87 6.96
C GLN A 121 12.40 10.63 7.28
N ARG A 122 11.26 10.43 6.58
CA ARG A 122 10.39 9.27 6.75
C ARG A 122 11.11 7.95 6.46
N TRP A 123 11.95 7.94 5.43
CA TRP A 123 12.72 6.77 5.01
C TRP A 123 14.07 6.62 5.71
N LYS A 124 14.44 7.43 6.72
CA LYS A 124 15.64 7.18 7.55
C LYS A 124 15.34 6.37 8.82
N GLY A 125 14.11 6.43 9.33
CA GLY A 125 13.68 5.70 10.53
C GLY A 125 13.18 4.27 10.28
N VAL A 126 12.62 3.67 11.34
CA VAL A 126 11.87 2.41 11.30
C VAL A 126 10.57 2.66 10.52
N HIS A 127 10.46 2.04 9.36
CA HIS A 127 9.29 2.16 8.50
C HIS A 127 8.83 0.76 8.12
N ASP A 128 7.63 0.39 8.57
CA ASP A 128 7.05 -0.94 8.36
C ASP A 128 7.13 -1.40 6.90
N CYS A 129 6.86 -0.50 5.94
CA CYS A 129 6.96 -0.83 4.51
C CYS A 129 8.37 -1.31 4.10
N LYS A 130 9.45 -0.80 4.72
CA LYS A 130 10.81 -1.29 4.40
C LYS A 130 10.97 -2.75 4.76
N ARG A 131 10.48 -3.16 5.94
CA ARG A 131 10.51 -4.56 6.37
C ARG A 131 9.75 -5.46 5.39
N TYR A 132 8.56 -5.02 4.95
CA TYR A 132 7.77 -5.79 3.99
C TYR A 132 8.48 -5.94 2.63
N LEU A 133 9.16 -4.88 2.18
CA LEU A 133 9.97 -4.93 0.95
C LEU A 133 11.19 -5.84 1.08
N LEU A 134 11.83 -5.86 2.26
CA LEU A 134 12.93 -6.79 2.54
C LEU A 134 12.43 -8.24 2.51
N ASN A 135 11.31 -8.54 3.17
CA ASN A 135 10.69 -9.88 3.14
C ASN A 135 10.29 -10.29 1.71
N TYR A 136 9.71 -9.37 0.95
CA TYR A 136 9.35 -9.60 -0.45
C TYR A 136 10.58 -9.90 -1.31
N ARG A 137 11.66 -9.12 -1.17
CA ARG A 137 12.89 -9.34 -1.92
C ARG A 137 13.59 -10.64 -1.52
N GLN A 138 13.60 -10.95 -0.22
CA GLN A 138 14.20 -12.16 0.32
C GLN A 138 13.52 -13.41 -0.25
N ILE A 139 12.18 -13.45 -0.31
CA ILE A 139 11.51 -14.62 -0.86
C ILE A 139 11.75 -14.78 -2.37
N HIS A 140 11.79 -13.67 -3.12
CA HIS A 140 12.07 -13.72 -4.56
C HIS A 140 13.49 -14.26 -4.80
N TYR A 141 14.46 -13.81 -4.00
CA TYR A 141 15.83 -14.34 -4.05
C TYR A 141 15.90 -15.83 -3.70
N GLN A 142 15.22 -16.29 -2.63
CA GLN A 142 15.23 -17.69 -2.21
C GLN A 142 14.59 -18.63 -3.24
N LEU A 143 13.59 -18.14 -3.97
CA LEU A 143 12.84 -18.89 -4.97
C LEU A 143 13.39 -18.72 -6.40
N ASP A 144 14.52 -18.03 -6.57
CA ASP A 144 15.12 -17.70 -7.87
C ASP A 144 14.14 -17.01 -8.84
N LEU A 145 13.37 -16.06 -8.31
CA LEU A 145 12.40 -15.25 -9.05
C LEU A 145 12.90 -13.82 -9.19
N GLU A 146 12.68 -13.25 -10.38
CA GLU A 146 12.97 -11.84 -10.61
C GLU A 146 11.96 -10.93 -9.90
N SER A 147 12.46 -9.82 -9.36
CA SER A 147 11.64 -8.70 -8.89
C SER A 147 12.35 -7.39 -9.20
N GLN A 148 11.58 -6.37 -9.59
CA GLN A 148 12.09 -5.05 -9.89
C GLN A 148 11.39 -4.02 -9.00
N LEU A 149 11.77 -4.00 -7.72
CA LEU A 149 11.26 -3.03 -6.77
C LEU A 149 11.72 -1.62 -7.10
N GLY A 150 10.77 -0.71 -7.26
CA GLY A 150 11.01 0.71 -7.39
C GLY A 150 9.98 1.53 -6.62
N ILE A 151 10.21 2.84 -6.55
CA ILE A 151 9.32 3.79 -5.93
C ILE A 151 9.05 4.95 -6.88
N ALA A 152 7.82 5.43 -6.91
CA ALA A 152 7.42 6.61 -7.66
C ALA A 152 6.84 7.66 -6.70
N PHE A 153 7.01 8.94 -7.06
CA PHE A 153 6.50 10.07 -6.26
C PHE A 153 5.57 10.95 -7.08
N TRP A 154 4.45 11.32 -6.47
CA TRP A 154 3.54 12.34 -6.99
C TRP A 154 3.60 13.58 -6.10
N ALA A 155 4.23 14.64 -6.62
CA ALA A 155 4.59 15.85 -5.87
C ALA A 155 3.45 16.89 -5.77
N GLN A 156 2.29 16.65 -6.37
CA GLN A 156 1.13 17.55 -6.32
C GLN A 156 0.21 17.22 -5.12
N ALA A 157 0.72 16.52 -4.11
CA ALA A 157 -0.07 16.14 -2.96
C ALA A 157 -0.45 17.37 -2.12
N PRO A 158 -1.65 17.37 -1.48
CA PRO A 158 -2.05 18.47 -0.62
C PRO A 158 -1.03 18.74 0.48
N THR A 159 -0.72 20.02 0.73
CA THR A 159 0.17 20.41 1.84
C THR A 159 -0.52 20.16 3.18
N GLU A 160 -1.83 20.41 3.24
CA GLU A 160 -2.67 20.13 4.40
C GLU A 160 -2.72 18.62 4.67
N ARG A 161 -2.44 18.23 5.92
CA ARG A 161 -2.23 16.83 6.30
C ARG A 161 -3.49 16.00 6.11
N ARG A 162 -4.65 16.50 6.54
CA ARG A 162 -5.91 15.75 6.50
C ARG A 162 -6.33 15.48 5.06
N ALA A 163 -6.26 16.47 4.17
CA ALA A 163 -6.55 16.33 2.75
C ALA A 163 -5.61 15.32 2.08
N ARG A 164 -4.32 15.35 2.42
CA ARG A 164 -3.36 14.37 1.89
C ARG A 164 -3.62 12.95 2.39
N GLN A 165 -3.93 12.78 3.67
CA GLN A 165 -4.27 11.47 4.26
C GLN A 165 -5.60 10.92 3.73
N GLN A 166 -6.57 11.79 3.41
CA GLN A 166 -7.80 11.40 2.74
C GLN A 166 -7.52 10.87 1.33
N LEU A 167 -6.66 11.55 0.58
CA LEU A 167 -6.25 11.12 -0.75
C LEU A 167 -5.44 9.81 -0.73
N GLU A 168 -4.49 9.68 0.21
CA GLU A 168 -3.78 8.42 0.48
C GLU A 168 -4.76 7.28 0.79
N SER A 169 -5.72 7.51 1.70
CA SER A 169 -6.73 6.50 2.06
C SER A 169 -7.61 6.11 0.86
N ALA A 170 -7.98 7.08 0.02
CA ALA A 170 -8.75 6.81 -1.20
C ALA A 170 -7.94 5.93 -2.18
N LEU A 171 -6.66 6.21 -2.36
CA LEU A 171 -5.77 5.40 -3.20
C LEU A 171 -5.53 4.00 -2.63
N ILE A 172 -5.33 3.87 -1.31
CA ILE A 172 -5.20 2.56 -0.64
C ILE A 172 -6.45 1.70 -0.88
N ARG A 173 -7.65 2.29 -0.79
CA ARG A 173 -8.92 1.59 -1.05
C ARG A 173 -9.10 1.25 -2.53
N LYS A 174 -8.77 2.19 -3.42
CA LYS A 174 -8.88 2.02 -4.87
C LYS A 174 -7.99 0.89 -5.37
N TRP A 175 -6.70 0.95 -5.05
CA TRP A 175 -5.70 0.00 -5.57
C TRP A 175 -5.59 -1.28 -4.75
N ARG A 176 -6.17 -1.29 -3.54
CA ARG A 176 -6.00 -2.34 -2.53
C ARG A 176 -4.55 -2.78 -2.43
N SER A 177 -3.62 -1.85 -2.28
CA SER A 177 -2.19 -2.16 -2.21
C SER A 177 -1.90 -3.14 -1.06
N PRO A 178 -1.25 -4.29 -1.31
CA PRO A 178 -1.18 -5.39 -0.35
C PRO A 178 -0.36 -5.11 0.89
N PHE A 179 0.57 -4.16 0.87
CA PHE A 179 1.43 -3.86 2.02
C PHE A 179 0.82 -2.79 2.93
N ASN A 180 -0.30 -2.18 2.54
CA ASN A 180 -1.08 -1.31 3.42
C ASN A 180 -1.93 -2.17 4.36
N LYS A 181 -1.90 -1.83 5.66
CA LYS A 181 -2.48 -2.61 6.77
C LYS A 181 -3.97 -2.91 6.57
N GLU A 182 -4.65 -1.95 5.98
CA GLU A 182 -6.06 -1.98 5.63
C GLU A 182 -6.43 -3.13 4.70
N ASN A 183 -5.47 -3.63 3.91
CA ASN A 183 -5.71 -4.65 2.88
C ASN A 183 -5.11 -6.03 3.25
N TRP A 184 -4.45 -6.17 4.41
CA TRP A 184 -3.76 -7.41 4.77
C TRP A 184 -4.69 -8.61 4.86
N ALA A 185 -5.83 -8.47 5.53
CA ALA A 185 -6.82 -9.54 5.66
C ALA A 185 -7.41 -9.95 4.29
N PHE A 186 -7.58 -8.98 3.39
CA PHE A 186 -8.09 -9.23 2.05
C PHE A 186 -7.11 -10.05 1.20
N TRP A 187 -5.81 -9.74 1.28
CA TRP A 187 -4.78 -10.41 0.49
C TRP A 187 -4.10 -11.59 1.16
N GLN A 188 -4.27 -11.73 2.48
CA GLN A 188 -3.47 -12.61 3.32
C GLN A 188 -1.97 -12.35 3.06
N THR A 189 -1.56 -11.07 3.10
CA THR A 189 -0.22 -10.62 2.70
C THR A 189 0.86 -11.35 3.49
N PRO A 190 1.70 -12.18 2.86
CA PRO A 190 2.60 -13.09 3.59
C PRO A 190 3.87 -12.39 4.11
N PHE A 191 4.06 -11.11 3.81
CA PHE A 191 5.31 -10.38 4.06
C PHE A 191 5.28 -9.51 5.32
N VAL A 192 4.19 -9.53 6.08
CA VAL A 192 3.91 -8.54 7.13
C VAL A 192 4.33 -8.99 8.54
N GLY A 193 4.63 -10.28 8.71
CA GLY A 193 5.19 -10.84 9.94
C GLY A 193 6.64 -10.40 10.20
N GLU A 194 7.15 -10.73 11.39
CA GLU A 194 8.56 -10.45 11.73
C GLU A 194 9.51 -11.26 10.83
N SER A 195 10.61 -10.64 10.40
CA SER A 195 11.70 -11.36 9.75
C SER A 195 12.40 -12.23 10.81
N LEU A 196 12.75 -13.46 10.44
CA LEU A 196 13.57 -14.36 11.26
C LEU A 196 14.88 -13.71 11.72
#